data_AF-A0A2E8A3A2-F1
#
_entry.id   AF-A0A2E8A3A2-F1
#
_cell.length_a   1.000
_cell.length_b   1.000
_cell.length_c   1.000
_cell.angle_alpha   90.00
_cell.angle_beta   90.00
_cell.angle_gamma   90.00
#
_symmetry.space_group_name_H-M   'P 1'
#
loop_
_entity.id
_entity.type
_entity.pdbx_description
1 polymer ?
#
loop_
_entity_poly.entity_id
_entity_poly.type
_entity_poly.pdbx_seq_one_letter_code
_entity_poly.pdbx_strand_id
1 'polypeptide(L)'
;MDPQGPVNSGAFRAIVLNAPEASIVDVRNDAPAGAHGEVRKRAVSVMLGALAQVIPEAVSGDLSGTSFPNSIGGYSKSRDRSYVYIEVPAGGNGGFLEADGSSAFVNVDFGSIRSIHNVESLESDMPLQVRSCVLREDSGGEGERRGGLGMRRELRLCEGEALYSVLGDRAVIPPFGMNGGGPAKQLSVSWERDQTVKLFGTPGKVTGHPIQKGDVVIMESAGGGGYGDPLNRDPEDVRNDMLSGYITQHRAEAGYGVLFTGEWEVDDARTSALRLDMRGRRLRLTVKADETHPYIGNRGKRRVVRLSEGTLTRLGARVGDLIELMGNHPAPLRCWIELGEKIEQDICPIDEFGRSVLGVESAETVWVRSLPGPSAAGGMAV
;
A
#
# COMPACT_ATOMS: atom_id res chain seq x y z
N MET A 1 -1.96 10.22 -20.43
CA MET A 1 -1.41 11.33 -21.25
C MET A 1 -2.21 11.56 -22.52
N ASP A 2 -2.69 10.54 -23.24
CA ASP A 2 -3.58 10.75 -24.41
C ASP A 2 -4.73 9.70 -24.44
N PRO A 3 -5.84 9.93 -23.72
CA PRO A 3 -6.96 8.99 -23.67
C PRO A 3 -7.84 9.00 -24.93
N GLN A 4 -7.71 9.99 -25.81
CA GLN A 4 -8.51 10.14 -27.03
C GLN A 4 -7.75 9.71 -28.30
N GLY A 5 -6.43 9.61 -28.22
CA GLY A 5 -5.58 9.15 -29.31
C GLY A 5 -5.75 7.67 -29.64
N PRO A 6 -5.34 7.26 -30.85
CA PRO A 6 -5.41 5.87 -31.27
C PRO A 6 -4.44 5.01 -30.46
N VAL A 7 -4.91 3.87 -29.96
CA VAL A 7 -4.09 2.88 -29.25
C VAL A 7 -3.22 2.12 -30.27
N ASN A 8 -2.02 2.61 -30.54
CA ASN A 8 -1.06 1.96 -31.41
C ASN A 8 0.40 2.27 -31.01
N SER A 9 1.36 1.60 -31.67
CA SER A 9 2.79 1.74 -31.37
C SER A 9 3.36 3.14 -31.60
N GLY A 10 2.62 4.02 -32.31
CA GLY A 10 3.04 5.37 -32.60
C GLY A 10 3.15 6.26 -31.36
N ALA A 11 2.30 6.06 -30.35
CA ALA A 11 2.36 6.80 -29.09
C ALA A 11 3.65 6.52 -28.31
N PHE A 12 4.27 5.35 -28.50
CA PHE A 12 5.51 4.97 -27.82
C PHE A 12 6.77 5.46 -28.52
N ARG A 13 6.69 5.98 -29.77
CA ARG A 13 7.88 6.46 -30.50
C ARG A 13 8.59 7.64 -29.84
N ALA A 14 7.87 8.40 -29.01
CA ALA A 14 8.42 9.52 -28.25
C ALA A 14 9.07 9.08 -26.92
N ILE A 15 9.03 7.79 -26.58
CA ILE A 15 9.51 7.24 -25.31
C ILE A 15 10.78 6.44 -25.58
N VAL A 16 11.87 6.80 -24.90
CA VAL A 16 13.14 6.05 -24.91
C VAL A 16 13.22 5.25 -23.62
N LEU A 17 13.31 3.93 -23.72
CA LEU A 17 13.48 3.04 -22.58
C LEU A 17 14.96 2.69 -22.41
N ASN A 18 15.57 3.19 -21.34
CA ASN A 18 16.93 2.85 -20.95
C ASN A 18 16.87 1.81 -19.81
N ALA A 19 16.80 0.54 -20.17
CA ALA A 19 16.82 -0.57 -19.22
C ALA A 19 18.16 -1.32 -19.35
N PRO A 20 18.97 -1.44 -18.27
CA PRO A 20 20.19 -2.24 -18.32
C PRO A 20 19.88 -3.71 -18.57
N GLU A 21 20.63 -4.36 -19.47
CA GLU A 21 20.52 -5.80 -19.73
C GLU A 21 20.68 -6.60 -18.42
N ALA A 22 19.90 -7.67 -18.28
CA ALA A 22 19.85 -8.53 -17.10
C ALA A 22 19.35 -7.82 -15.82
N SER A 23 18.74 -6.65 -15.94
CA SER A 23 17.99 -6.03 -14.85
C SER A 23 16.62 -6.71 -14.65
N ILE A 24 15.93 -6.39 -13.55
CA ILE A 24 14.60 -6.95 -13.26
C ILE A 24 13.52 -6.53 -14.29
N VAL A 25 13.76 -5.46 -15.06
CA VAL A 25 12.85 -4.94 -16.09
C VAL A 25 13.30 -5.28 -17.52
N ASP A 26 14.51 -5.84 -17.68
CA ASP A 26 15.07 -6.30 -18.97
C ASP A 26 15.85 -7.60 -18.76
N VAL A 27 15.10 -8.66 -18.46
CA VAL A 27 15.66 -9.98 -18.14
C VAL A 27 16.13 -10.70 -19.40
N ARG A 28 17.16 -11.54 -19.24
CA ARG A 28 17.63 -12.44 -20.30
C ARG A 28 16.69 -13.64 -20.46
N ASN A 29 16.76 -14.33 -21.61
CA ASN A 29 15.91 -15.48 -21.93
C ASN A 29 16.09 -16.69 -20.99
N ASP A 30 17.19 -16.73 -20.22
CA ASP A 30 17.51 -17.77 -19.23
C ASP A 30 16.97 -17.44 -17.83
N ALA A 31 16.41 -16.26 -17.61
CA ALA A 31 15.90 -15.83 -16.32
C ALA A 31 14.39 -16.12 -16.14
N PRO A 32 13.95 -16.53 -14.94
CA PRO A 32 12.54 -16.75 -14.65
C PRO A 32 11.77 -15.43 -14.59
N ALA A 33 10.74 -15.27 -15.44
CA ALA A 33 9.93 -14.05 -15.54
C ALA A 33 8.46 -14.20 -15.08
N GLY A 34 8.12 -15.32 -14.42
CA GLY A 34 6.72 -15.63 -14.07
C GLY A 34 6.02 -14.56 -13.21
N ALA A 35 6.77 -13.86 -12.36
CA ALA A 35 6.27 -12.82 -11.45
C ALA A 35 6.30 -11.39 -12.02
N HIS A 36 6.50 -11.21 -13.33
CA HIS A 36 6.62 -9.89 -13.99
C HIS A 36 5.45 -8.92 -13.69
N GLY A 37 4.25 -9.44 -13.40
CA GLY A 37 3.09 -8.63 -13.02
C GLY A 37 3.35 -7.75 -11.79
N GLU A 38 4.05 -8.25 -10.77
CA GLU A 38 4.41 -7.46 -9.58
C GLU A 38 5.50 -6.43 -9.89
N VAL A 39 6.44 -6.76 -10.78
CA VAL A 39 7.48 -5.82 -11.25
C VAL A 39 6.86 -4.66 -12.00
N ARG A 40 5.90 -4.93 -12.90
CA ARG A 40 5.13 -3.89 -13.60
C ARG A 40 4.45 -2.94 -12.62
N LYS A 41 3.84 -3.46 -11.54
CA LYS A 41 3.20 -2.60 -10.54
C LYS A 41 4.17 -1.63 -9.87
N ARG A 42 5.42 -2.06 -9.60
CA ARG A 42 6.46 -1.16 -9.09
C ARG A 42 6.80 -0.05 -10.09
N ALA A 43 6.93 -0.39 -11.37
CA ALA A 43 7.19 0.58 -12.41
C ALA A 43 6.06 1.63 -12.50
N VAL A 44 4.80 1.20 -12.41
CA VAL A 44 3.65 2.13 -12.38
C VAL A 44 3.73 3.06 -11.16
N SER A 45 3.96 2.54 -9.96
CA SER A 45 4.08 3.35 -8.75
C SER A 45 5.24 4.38 -8.84
N VAL A 46 6.39 3.99 -9.40
CA VAL A 46 7.53 4.90 -9.63
C VAL A 46 7.16 5.97 -10.65
N MET A 47 6.50 5.60 -11.74
CA MET A 47 6.05 6.55 -12.77
C MET A 47 5.04 7.56 -12.21
N LEU A 48 4.12 7.13 -11.33
CA LEU A 48 3.21 8.06 -10.64
C LEU A 48 3.99 9.08 -9.82
N GLY A 49 4.99 8.64 -9.02
CA GLY A 49 5.83 9.55 -8.22
C GLY A 49 6.70 10.49 -9.06
N ALA A 50 7.20 10.04 -10.20
CA ALA A 50 7.97 10.87 -11.11
C ALA A 50 7.10 11.91 -11.85
N LEU A 51 5.95 11.49 -12.39
CA LEU A 51 5.01 12.38 -13.07
C LEU A 51 4.41 13.41 -12.12
N ALA A 52 4.24 13.08 -10.84
CA ALA A 52 3.76 14.01 -9.83
C ALA A 52 4.65 15.26 -9.70
N GLN A 53 5.96 15.15 -9.98
CA GLN A 53 6.88 16.29 -9.93
C GLN A 53 6.65 17.29 -11.07
N VAL A 54 5.94 16.89 -12.13
CA VAL A 54 5.74 17.71 -13.35
C VAL A 54 4.27 18.11 -13.51
N ILE A 55 3.35 17.21 -13.22
CA ILE A 55 1.88 17.38 -13.38
C ILE A 55 1.13 16.84 -12.16
N PRO A 56 1.35 17.41 -10.96
CA PRO A 56 0.78 16.92 -9.69
C PRO A 56 -0.75 16.84 -9.67
N GLU A 57 -1.43 17.66 -10.48
CA GLU A 57 -2.88 17.70 -10.63
C GLU A 57 -3.44 16.53 -11.44
N ALA A 58 -2.61 15.83 -12.22
CA ALA A 58 -3.03 14.75 -13.12
C ALA A 58 -2.61 13.35 -12.64
N VAL A 59 -2.20 13.22 -11.37
CA VAL A 59 -1.78 11.97 -10.75
C VAL A 59 -2.63 11.64 -9.52
N SER A 60 -2.71 10.35 -9.22
CA SER A 60 -3.31 9.86 -7.98
C SER A 60 -2.25 9.52 -6.93
N GLY A 61 -2.70 9.29 -5.70
CA GLY A 61 -2.03 8.40 -4.76
C GLY A 61 -1.67 7.07 -5.43
N ASP A 62 -0.76 6.32 -4.82
CA ASP A 62 -0.43 4.99 -5.32
C ASP A 62 -1.70 4.10 -5.33
N LEU A 63 -1.77 3.18 -6.28
CA LEU A 63 -2.87 2.21 -6.34
C LEU A 63 -2.67 1.13 -5.26
N SER A 64 -3.46 0.05 -5.27
CA SER A 64 -3.18 -1.09 -4.37
C SER A 64 -1.80 -1.70 -4.61
N GLY A 65 -1.19 -1.39 -5.76
CA GLY A 65 0.21 -1.62 -6.06
C GLY A 65 0.57 -3.09 -6.27
N THR A 66 -0.39 -4.00 -6.27
CA THR A 66 -0.13 -5.43 -6.48
C THR A 66 -1.17 -6.02 -7.42
N SER A 67 -0.82 -7.11 -8.11
CA SER A 67 -1.77 -7.90 -8.90
C SER A 67 -2.55 -8.85 -8.00
N PHE A 68 -1.93 -9.30 -6.90
CA PHE A 68 -2.51 -10.18 -5.88
C PHE A 68 -3.22 -11.45 -6.40
N PRO A 69 -2.65 -12.24 -7.34
CA PRO A 69 -3.21 -13.54 -7.71
C PRO A 69 -3.17 -14.53 -6.56
N ASN A 70 -4.34 -15.04 -6.21
CA ASN A 70 -4.56 -16.08 -5.22
C ASN A 70 -5.03 -17.33 -5.94
N SER A 71 -4.43 -18.48 -5.65
CA SER A 71 -4.81 -19.76 -6.25
C SER A 71 -4.98 -20.87 -5.23
N ILE A 72 -6.01 -21.71 -5.43
CA ILE A 72 -6.25 -22.94 -4.68
C ILE A 72 -6.45 -24.07 -5.69
N GLY A 73 -5.58 -25.08 -5.64
CA GLY A 73 -5.64 -26.23 -6.54
C GLY A 73 -5.82 -27.54 -5.79
N GLY A 74 -6.65 -28.43 -6.33
CA GLY A 74 -6.89 -29.75 -5.73
C GLY A 74 -7.76 -30.66 -6.60
N TYR A 75 -8.16 -31.79 -6.02
CA TYR A 75 -9.10 -32.74 -6.63
C TYR A 75 -10.39 -32.79 -5.80
N SER A 76 -11.54 -32.62 -6.45
CA SER A 76 -12.85 -32.82 -5.82
C SER A 76 -13.31 -34.24 -6.07
N LYS A 77 -13.46 -35.05 -5.02
CA LYS A 77 -13.98 -36.42 -5.14
C LYS A 77 -15.48 -36.41 -5.42
N SER A 78 -16.22 -35.48 -4.81
CA SER A 78 -17.66 -35.33 -5.06
C SER A 78 -18.02 -35.01 -6.52
N ARG A 79 -17.12 -34.31 -7.23
CA ARG A 79 -17.28 -33.93 -8.64
C ARG A 79 -16.41 -34.73 -9.61
N ASP A 80 -15.61 -35.65 -9.09
CA ASP A 80 -14.65 -36.49 -9.82
C ASP A 80 -13.78 -35.70 -10.82
N ARG A 81 -13.23 -34.57 -10.40
CA ARG A 81 -12.37 -33.73 -11.25
C ARG A 81 -11.37 -32.89 -10.47
N SER A 82 -10.26 -32.55 -11.13
CA SER A 82 -9.34 -31.51 -10.67
C SER A 82 -9.97 -30.12 -10.81
N TYR A 83 -9.59 -29.21 -9.92
CA TYR A 83 -9.99 -27.81 -9.99
C TYR A 83 -8.80 -26.89 -9.69
N VAL A 84 -8.84 -25.69 -10.27
CA VAL A 84 -7.94 -24.60 -9.95
C VAL A 84 -8.78 -23.34 -9.81
N TYR A 85 -8.87 -22.85 -8.58
CA TYR A 85 -9.37 -21.51 -8.29
C TYR A 85 -8.26 -20.50 -8.56
N ILE A 86 -8.58 -19.42 -9.27
CA ILE A 86 -7.73 -18.23 -9.39
C ILE A 86 -8.62 -17.01 -9.25
N GLU A 87 -8.27 -16.12 -8.32
CA GLU A 87 -8.93 -14.83 -8.15
C GLU A 87 -7.89 -13.76 -7.80
N VAL A 88 -8.19 -12.52 -8.14
CA VAL A 88 -7.35 -11.35 -7.85
C VAL A 88 -8.18 -10.35 -7.05
N PRO A 89 -8.43 -10.58 -5.74
CA PRO A 89 -9.31 -9.75 -4.94
C PRO A 89 -9.00 -8.26 -5.13
N ALA A 90 -10.01 -7.51 -5.56
CA ALA A 90 -9.85 -6.14 -6.00
C ALA A 90 -9.30 -5.26 -4.87
N GLY A 91 -8.52 -4.24 -5.23
CA GLY A 91 -7.88 -3.34 -4.27
C GLY A 91 -8.48 -1.95 -4.28
N GLY A 92 -7.86 -1.04 -3.53
CA GLY A 92 -8.15 0.38 -3.63
C GLY A 92 -7.32 1.07 -4.70
N ASN A 93 -7.92 2.00 -5.44
CA ASN A 93 -7.18 2.94 -6.29
C ASN A 93 -6.80 4.19 -5.50
N GLY A 94 -5.78 4.92 -5.92
CA GLY A 94 -5.36 6.15 -5.23
C GLY A 94 -6.42 7.24 -5.30
N GLY A 95 -6.53 8.04 -4.25
CA GLY A 95 -7.24 9.33 -4.32
C GLY A 95 -6.53 10.26 -5.29
N PHE A 96 -7.25 11.18 -5.90
CA PHE A 96 -6.69 12.15 -6.86
C PHE A 96 -7.44 13.48 -6.69
N LEU A 97 -6.94 14.57 -7.28
CA LEU A 97 -7.39 15.93 -6.97
C LEU A 97 -8.92 16.10 -6.98
N GLU A 98 -9.59 15.48 -7.95
CA GLU A 98 -11.03 15.63 -8.18
C GLU A 98 -11.90 14.69 -7.34
N ALA A 99 -11.40 13.53 -6.90
CA ALA A 99 -12.23 12.56 -6.18
C ALA A 99 -11.44 11.55 -5.33
N ASP A 100 -12.17 10.92 -4.42
CA ASP A 100 -11.69 9.74 -3.71
C ASP A 100 -11.41 8.58 -4.68
N GLY A 101 -10.47 7.72 -4.29
CA GLY A 101 -10.11 6.54 -5.04
C GLY A 101 -11.20 5.48 -5.03
N SER A 102 -11.40 4.80 -6.16
CA SER A 102 -12.36 3.71 -6.27
C SER A 102 -11.99 2.54 -5.35
N SER A 103 -12.96 2.09 -4.56
CA SER A 103 -12.81 1.05 -3.54
C SER A 103 -13.18 -0.32 -4.10
N ALA A 104 -12.44 -1.37 -3.72
CA ALA A 104 -12.66 -2.74 -4.20
C ALA A 104 -12.80 -2.82 -5.72
N PHE A 105 -11.99 -2.01 -6.42
CA PHE A 105 -12.04 -1.87 -7.86
C PHE A 105 -10.78 -2.47 -8.47
N VAL A 106 -10.89 -3.03 -9.67
CA VAL A 106 -9.71 -3.45 -10.41
C VAL A 106 -8.79 -2.24 -10.56
N ASN A 107 -7.49 -2.39 -10.31
CA ASN A 107 -6.59 -1.25 -10.45
C ASN A 107 -6.70 -0.67 -11.87
N VAL A 108 -6.72 0.66 -12.00
CA VAL A 108 -6.96 1.33 -13.29
C VAL A 108 -5.95 0.94 -14.38
N ASP A 109 -4.77 0.47 -14.01
CA ASP A 109 -3.72 -0.03 -14.93
C ASP A 109 -3.98 -1.46 -15.46
N PHE A 110 -5.01 -2.16 -14.96
CA PHE A 110 -5.39 -3.51 -15.40
C PHE A 110 -6.51 -3.53 -16.45
N GLY A 111 -7.12 -2.38 -16.73
CA GLY A 111 -8.27 -2.30 -17.63
C GLY A 111 -9.51 -3.01 -17.07
N SER A 112 -10.39 -3.46 -17.96
CA SER A 112 -11.69 -4.07 -17.59
C SER A 112 -11.59 -5.59 -17.45
N ILE A 113 -11.05 -6.07 -16.32
CA ILE A 113 -11.05 -7.50 -15.99
C ILE A 113 -12.03 -7.83 -14.86
N ARG A 114 -12.62 -9.03 -14.91
CA ARG A 114 -13.38 -9.57 -13.78
C ARG A 114 -12.39 -10.06 -12.73
N SER A 115 -12.32 -9.36 -11.60
CA SER A 115 -11.37 -9.64 -10.53
C SER A 115 -11.89 -10.62 -9.48
N ILE A 116 -13.22 -10.76 -9.36
CA ILE A 116 -13.91 -11.51 -8.31
C ILE A 116 -14.94 -12.44 -8.95
N HIS A 117 -14.98 -13.69 -8.53
CA HIS A 117 -16.00 -14.65 -8.95
C HIS A 117 -17.33 -14.41 -8.25
N ASN A 118 -18.41 -14.65 -8.99
CA ASN A 118 -19.75 -14.75 -8.40
C ASN A 118 -19.76 -15.91 -7.39
N VAL A 119 -20.32 -15.66 -6.21
CA VAL A 119 -20.33 -16.61 -5.09
C VAL A 119 -21.02 -17.91 -5.48
N GLU A 120 -22.23 -17.84 -6.04
CA GLU A 120 -23.03 -19.02 -6.39
C GLU A 120 -22.34 -19.88 -7.45
N SER A 121 -21.73 -19.25 -8.45
CA SER A 121 -20.96 -19.97 -9.48
C SER A 121 -19.73 -20.66 -8.88
N LEU A 122 -18.98 -19.96 -8.02
CA LEU A 122 -17.78 -20.49 -7.38
C LEU A 122 -18.11 -21.72 -6.50
N GLU A 123 -19.12 -21.61 -5.65
CA GLU A 123 -19.50 -22.70 -4.71
C GLU A 123 -20.12 -23.90 -5.44
N SER A 124 -20.77 -23.66 -6.57
CA SER A 124 -21.31 -24.72 -7.43
C SER A 124 -20.20 -25.49 -8.15
N ASP A 125 -19.20 -24.80 -8.66
CA ASP A 125 -18.16 -25.39 -9.53
C ASP A 125 -16.97 -26.01 -8.79
N MET A 126 -16.71 -25.57 -7.55
CA MET A 126 -15.52 -25.95 -6.78
C MET A 126 -15.89 -26.30 -5.34
N PRO A 127 -15.10 -27.13 -4.62
CA PRO A 127 -15.34 -27.46 -3.21
C PRO A 127 -14.90 -26.32 -2.27
N LEU A 128 -15.26 -25.09 -2.61
CA LEU A 128 -14.93 -23.86 -1.87
C LEU A 128 -16.22 -23.17 -1.44
N GLN A 129 -16.20 -22.55 -0.26
CA GLN A 129 -17.30 -21.74 0.25
C GLN A 129 -16.81 -20.34 0.57
N VAL A 130 -17.51 -19.31 0.11
CA VAL A 130 -17.24 -17.91 0.43
C VAL A 130 -17.81 -17.61 1.82
N ARG A 131 -16.93 -17.39 2.80
CA ARG A 131 -17.38 -17.01 4.16
C ARG A 131 -17.61 -15.52 4.29
N SER A 132 -16.86 -14.72 3.56
CA SER A 132 -16.91 -13.26 3.61
C SER A 132 -16.45 -12.64 2.29
N CYS A 133 -17.11 -11.55 1.92
CA CYS A 133 -16.77 -10.71 0.78
C CYS A 133 -17.19 -9.27 1.11
N VAL A 134 -16.29 -8.51 1.74
CA VAL A 134 -16.61 -7.18 2.29
C VAL A 134 -15.51 -6.17 1.96
N LEU A 135 -15.86 -4.88 1.97
CA LEU A 135 -14.85 -3.82 1.99
C LEU A 135 -14.00 -3.94 3.25
N ARG A 136 -12.72 -3.60 3.13
CA ARG A 136 -11.80 -3.62 4.25
C ARG A 136 -11.76 -2.22 4.87
N GLU A 137 -12.55 -2.02 5.91
CA GLU A 137 -12.60 -0.76 6.67
C GLU A 137 -11.18 -0.27 7.06
N ASP A 138 -11.00 1.06 7.06
CA ASP A 138 -9.73 1.75 7.35
C ASP A 138 -8.56 1.38 6.43
N SER A 139 -8.80 0.73 5.28
CA SER A 139 -7.72 0.30 4.40
C SER A 139 -7.27 1.34 3.37
N GLY A 140 -8.13 2.29 3.02
CA GLY A 140 -7.80 3.41 2.16
C GLY A 140 -6.87 4.40 2.87
N GLY A 141 -5.91 4.96 2.14
CA GLY A 141 -5.02 5.98 2.66
C GLY A 141 -5.78 7.28 2.93
N GLU A 142 -5.49 7.89 4.07
CA GLU A 142 -6.09 9.16 4.47
C GLU A 142 -5.68 10.28 3.51
N GLY A 143 -6.53 11.26 3.27
CA GLY A 143 -6.18 12.42 2.47
C GLY A 143 -7.35 13.35 2.36
N GLU A 144 -7.13 14.57 1.85
CA GLU A 144 -8.24 15.43 1.43
C GLU A 144 -9.18 14.66 0.51
N ARG A 145 -8.58 13.85 -0.36
CA ARG A 145 -9.22 12.80 -1.16
C ARG A 145 -8.71 11.44 -0.68
N ARG A 146 -9.61 10.62 -0.13
CA ARG A 146 -9.31 9.32 0.46
C ARG A 146 -8.90 8.33 -0.64
N GLY A 147 -7.91 7.50 -0.38
CA GLY A 147 -7.63 6.36 -1.24
C GLY A 147 -8.73 5.29 -1.14
N GLY A 148 -8.99 4.57 -2.22
CA GLY A 148 -9.98 3.50 -2.24
C GLY A 148 -9.68 2.42 -1.21
N LEU A 149 -10.73 1.79 -0.70
CA LEU A 149 -10.59 0.67 0.24
C LEU A 149 -10.18 -0.59 -0.53
N GLY A 150 -9.36 -1.42 0.09
CA GLY A 150 -9.21 -2.82 -0.28
C GLY A 150 -10.45 -3.63 0.13
N MET A 151 -10.32 -4.95 0.05
CA MET A 151 -11.37 -5.89 0.42
C MET A 151 -10.83 -7.04 1.24
N ARG A 152 -11.76 -7.69 1.94
CA ARG A 152 -11.54 -8.95 2.63
C ARG A 152 -12.39 -10.02 1.96
N ARG A 153 -11.71 -11.07 1.51
CA ARG A 153 -12.29 -12.24 0.86
C ARG A 153 -11.86 -13.50 1.60
N GLU A 154 -12.82 -14.31 2.03
CA GLU A 154 -12.56 -15.52 2.81
C GLU A 154 -13.11 -16.75 2.11
N LEU A 155 -12.25 -17.76 1.94
CA LEU A 155 -12.63 -19.02 1.30
C LEU A 155 -12.34 -20.19 2.22
N ARG A 156 -13.38 -20.96 2.52
CA ARG A 156 -13.28 -22.23 3.23
C ARG A 156 -13.15 -23.38 2.24
N LEU A 157 -12.23 -24.32 2.50
CA LEU A 157 -12.21 -25.60 1.80
C LEU A 157 -13.28 -26.55 2.37
N CYS A 158 -14.18 -27.04 1.53
CA CYS A 158 -15.30 -27.87 1.96
C CYS A 158 -15.01 -29.38 1.91
N GLU A 159 -13.99 -29.79 1.16
CA GLU A 159 -13.68 -31.19 0.88
C GLU A 159 -12.18 -31.42 0.67
N GLY A 160 -11.67 -32.54 1.20
CA GLY A 160 -10.34 -33.05 0.87
C GLY A 160 -9.19 -32.16 1.32
N GLU A 161 -8.13 -32.17 0.52
CA GLU A 161 -6.92 -31.39 0.68
C GLU A 161 -6.68 -30.56 -0.60
N ALA A 162 -6.06 -29.40 -0.44
CA ALA A 162 -5.70 -28.54 -1.54
C ALA A 162 -4.38 -27.80 -1.25
N LEU A 163 -3.81 -27.20 -2.28
CA LEU A 163 -2.62 -26.37 -2.19
C LEU A 163 -3.01 -24.92 -2.47
N TYR A 164 -2.66 -24.03 -1.54
CA TYR A 164 -2.85 -22.59 -1.67
C TYR A 164 -1.55 -21.90 -2.06
N SER A 165 -1.60 -21.03 -3.06
CA SER A 165 -0.49 -20.15 -3.43
C SER A 165 -0.96 -18.72 -3.61
N VAL A 166 -0.09 -17.77 -3.27
CA VAL A 166 -0.32 -16.34 -3.52
C VAL A 166 0.98 -15.66 -3.86
N LEU A 167 0.90 -14.75 -4.82
CA LEU A 167 1.97 -13.82 -5.15
C LEU A 167 1.43 -12.40 -5.01
N GLY A 168 1.96 -11.66 -4.06
CA GLY A 168 1.59 -10.28 -3.80
C GLY A 168 2.77 -9.48 -3.26
N ASP A 169 2.78 -8.21 -3.61
CA ASP A 169 3.63 -7.19 -3.01
C ASP A 169 2.78 -6.38 -2.01
N ARG A 170 3.32 -5.27 -1.48
CA ARG A 170 2.66 -4.38 -0.52
C ARG A 170 2.31 -5.00 0.85
N ALA A 171 2.77 -6.21 1.12
CA ALA A 171 2.67 -6.83 2.45
C ALA A 171 3.68 -6.27 3.48
N VAL A 172 4.73 -5.58 3.01
CA VAL A 172 5.81 -5.01 3.86
C VAL A 172 5.93 -3.49 3.67
N ILE A 173 5.80 -2.99 2.45
CA ILE A 173 5.84 -1.55 2.15
C ILE A 173 4.46 -1.20 1.58
N PRO A 174 3.60 -0.45 2.29
CA PRO A 174 2.23 -0.18 1.84
C PRO A 174 2.19 0.65 0.56
N PRO A 175 1.05 0.86 -0.10
CA PRO A 175 0.88 1.96 -1.04
C PRO A 175 1.13 3.32 -0.38
N PHE A 176 1.66 4.30 -1.11
CA PHE A 176 1.92 5.65 -0.61
C PHE A 176 0.88 6.67 -1.10
N GLY A 177 0.62 7.70 -0.30
CA GLY A 177 -0.18 8.83 -0.73
C GLY A 177 0.66 9.93 -1.38
N MET A 178 -0.01 10.94 -1.94
CA MET A 178 0.61 12.09 -2.62
C MET A 178 0.19 13.40 -1.97
N ASN A 179 1.03 14.44 -2.07
CA ASN A 179 0.73 15.79 -1.59
C ASN A 179 0.29 15.82 -0.11
N GLY A 180 0.97 15.05 0.74
CA GLY A 180 0.64 14.91 2.17
C GLY A 180 -0.38 13.83 2.49
N GLY A 181 -1.02 13.23 1.47
CA GLY A 181 -1.91 12.09 1.61
C GLY A 181 -1.21 10.89 2.27
N GLY A 182 -1.92 10.21 3.14
CA GLY A 182 -1.54 9.06 3.93
C GLY A 182 -1.29 7.77 3.13
N PRO A 183 -0.48 6.85 3.70
CA PRO A 183 -0.30 5.50 3.16
C PRO A 183 -1.62 4.70 3.27
N ALA A 184 -1.79 3.71 2.40
CA ALA A 184 -2.88 2.74 2.55
C ALA A 184 -2.51 1.61 3.51
N LYS A 185 -3.49 0.83 3.96
CA LYS A 185 -3.24 -0.40 4.72
C LYS A 185 -2.63 -1.47 3.81
N GLN A 186 -1.60 -2.14 4.30
CA GLN A 186 -0.88 -3.20 3.59
C GLN A 186 -1.78 -4.37 3.22
N LEU A 187 -1.39 -5.07 2.15
CA LEU A 187 -1.93 -6.39 1.84
C LEU A 187 -1.62 -7.35 2.99
N SER A 188 -2.56 -8.26 3.28
CA SER A 188 -2.35 -9.32 4.25
C SER A 188 -2.98 -10.61 3.76
N VAL A 189 -2.32 -11.72 4.07
CA VAL A 189 -2.84 -13.05 3.80
C VAL A 189 -2.61 -13.91 5.03
N SER A 190 -3.65 -14.62 5.44
CA SER A 190 -3.62 -15.54 6.56
C SER A 190 -4.50 -16.74 6.28
N TRP A 191 -4.43 -17.74 7.16
CA TRP A 191 -5.33 -18.88 7.14
C TRP A 191 -5.83 -19.19 8.54
N GLU A 192 -7.02 -19.75 8.64
CA GLU A 192 -7.66 -20.16 9.88
C GLU A 192 -7.79 -21.68 9.93
N ARG A 193 -7.42 -22.27 11.05
CA ARG A 193 -7.72 -23.66 11.42
C ARG A 193 -8.02 -23.71 12.90
N ASP A 194 -9.06 -24.46 13.28
CA ASP A 194 -9.49 -24.59 14.67
C ASP A 194 -9.68 -23.22 15.35
N GLN A 195 -10.34 -22.29 14.65
CA GLN A 195 -10.61 -20.91 15.08
C GLN A 195 -9.35 -20.07 15.37
N THR A 196 -8.18 -20.55 14.96
CA THR A 196 -6.91 -19.84 15.12
C THR A 196 -6.44 -19.32 13.78
N VAL A 197 -6.35 -17.99 13.66
CA VAL A 197 -5.80 -17.32 12.47
C VAL A 197 -4.28 -17.27 12.56
N LYS A 198 -3.60 -17.66 11.48
CA LYS A 198 -2.15 -17.69 11.36
C LYS A 198 -1.69 -16.93 10.11
N LEU A 199 -0.72 -16.05 10.30
CA LEU A 199 -0.01 -15.39 9.20
C LEU A 199 0.98 -16.35 8.56
N PHE A 200 1.25 -16.14 7.27
CA PHE A 200 2.32 -16.84 6.57
C PHE A 200 3.70 -16.29 6.95
N GLY A 201 4.71 -17.15 6.97
CA GLY A 201 6.09 -16.76 7.30
C GLY A 201 6.73 -15.81 6.28
N THR A 202 6.24 -15.80 5.03
CA THR A 202 6.65 -14.86 4.00
C THR A 202 5.45 -13.99 3.60
N PRO A 203 5.37 -12.73 4.07
CA PRO A 203 4.23 -11.86 3.82
C PRO A 203 3.96 -11.67 2.33
N GLY A 204 2.74 -12.03 1.90
CA GLY A 204 2.28 -11.88 0.51
C GLY A 204 2.88 -12.87 -0.50
N LYS A 205 3.79 -13.78 -0.10
CA LYS A 205 4.38 -14.76 -1.04
C LYS A 205 4.31 -16.16 -0.43
N VAL A 206 3.42 -16.99 -0.96
CA VAL A 206 3.20 -18.35 -0.47
C VAL A 206 3.12 -19.27 -1.67
N THR A 207 3.81 -20.41 -1.61
CA THR A 207 3.80 -21.42 -2.67
C THR A 207 3.35 -22.74 -2.09
N GLY A 208 2.26 -23.30 -2.62
CA GLY A 208 1.82 -24.66 -2.35
C GLY A 208 1.57 -24.97 -0.87
N HIS A 209 1.04 -24.01 -0.11
CA HIS A 209 0.72 -24.26 1.30
C HIS A 209 -0.43 -25.28 1.42
N PRO A 210 -0.24 -26.39 2.14
CA PRO A 210 -1.27 -27.40 2.29
C PRO A 210 -2.41 -26.88 3.17
N ILE A 211 -3.63 -26.98 2.65
CA ILE A 211 -4.87 -26.72 3.38
C ILE A 211 -5.76 -27.97 3.33
N GLN A 212 -6.55 -28.16 4.37
CA GLN A 212 -7.46 -29.31 4.50
C GLN A 212 -8.90 -28.84 4.71
N LYS A 213 -9.86 -29.75 4.54
CA LYS A 213 -11.28 -29.49 4.78
C LYS A 213 -11.48 -28.75 6.12
N GLY A 214 -12.20 -27.63 6.06
CA GLY A 214 -12.51 -26.77 7.19
C GLY A 214 -11.62 -25.54 7.31
N ASP A 215 -10.40 -25.59 6.77
CA ASP A 215 -9.49 -24.44 6.76
C ASP A 215 -10.08 -23.29 5.96
N VAL A 216 -9.78 -22.06 6.37
CA VAL A 216 -10.20 -20.83 5.69
C VAL A 216 -8.97 -20.05 5.26
N VAL A 217 -8.87 -19.70 3.98
CA VAL A 217 -7.89 -18.73 3.50
C VAL A 217 -8.53 -17.34 3.56
N ILE A 218 -7.83 -16.40 4.20
CA ILE A 218 -8.27 -15.02 4.39
C ILE A 218 -7.36 -14.12 3.56
N MET A 219 -7.94 -13.50 2.53
CA MET A 219 -7.27 -12.63 1.58
C MET A 219 -7.68 -11.19 1.85
N GLU A 220 -6.73 -10.34 2.22
CA GLU A 220 -6.96 -8.91 2.43
C GLU A 220 -6.13 -8.09 1.45
N SER A 221 -6.80 -7.48 0.46
CA SER A 221 -6.11 -6.62 -0.49
C SER A 221 -5.72 -5.27 0.14
N ALA A 222 -4.71 -4.64 -0.44
CA ALA A 222 -4.31 -3.29 -0.04
C ALA A 222 -5.32 -2.24 -0.54
N GLY A 223 -5.46 -1.14 0.21
CA GLY A 223 -6.16 0.06 -0.28
C GLY A 223 -5.27 0.88 -1.22
N GLY A 224 -5.77 2.01 -1.70
CA GLY A 224 -4.98 3.01 -2.43
C GLY A 224 -4.47 4.10 -1.50
N GLY A 225 -3.39 4.79 -1.87
CA GLY A 225 -2.89 5.95 -1.13
C GLY A 225 -3.82 7.15 -1.24
N GLY A 226 -3.87 7.98 -0.21
CA GLY A 226 -4.65 9.22 -0.24
C GLY A 226 -3.96 10.34 -1.01
N TYR A 227 -4.69 11.41 -1.28
CA TYR A 227 -4.20 12.61 -1.96
C TYR A 227 -4.55 13.84 -1.15
N GLY A 228 -3.59 14.75 -0.98
CA GLY A 228 -3.76 15.97 -0.19
C GLY A 228 -3.71 15.72 1.31
N ASP A 229 -3.57 16.78 2.10
CA ASP A 229 -3.50 16.70 3.55
C ASP A 229 -4.85 16.23 4.15
N PRO A 230 -4.91 15.12 4.91
CA PRO A 230 -6.16 14.64 5.49
C PRO A 230 -6.86 15.65 6.41
N LEU A 231 -6.11 16.58 7.02
CA LEU A 231 -6.67 17.63 7.87
C LEU A 231 -7.37 18.74 7.06
N ASN A 232 -7.36 18.67 5.73
CA ASN A 232 -8.13 19.54 4.83
C ASN A 232 -9.46 18.91 4.37
N ARG A 233 -9.67 17.60 4.59
CA ARG A 233 -10.91 16.93 4.16
C ARG A 233 -12.13 17.60 4.81
N ASP A 234 -13.22 17.72 4.07
CA ASP A 234 -14.48 18.21 4.62
C ASP A 234 -14.92 17.29 5.79
N PRO A 235 -15.16 17.83 6.99
CA PRO A 235 -15.66 17.04 8.11
C PRO A 235 -16.95 16.25 7.81
N GLU A 236 -17.83 16.77 6.95
CA GLU A 236 -19.05 16.05 6.55
C GLU A 236 -18.73 14.86 5.64
N ASP A 237 -17.71 14.95 4.77
CA ASP A 237 -17.24 13.80 3.99
C ASP A 237 -16.66 12.71 4.91
N VAL A 238 -15.95 13.10 5.97
CA VAL A 238 -15.44 12.16 6.99
C VAL A 238 -16.60 11.49 7.74
N ARG A 239 -17.63 12.25 8.10
CA ARG A 239 -18.86 11.72 8.70
C ARG A 239 -19.53 10.71 7.77
N ASN A 240 -19.66 11.02 6.49
CA ASN A 240 -20.25 10.15 5.48
C ASN A 240 -19.44 8.86 5.29
N ASP A 241 -18.11 8.93 5.26
CA ASP A 241 -17.23 7.76 5.23
C ASP A 241 -17.47 6.85 6.45
N MET A 242 -17.60 7.43 7.65
CA MET A 242 -17.82 6.68 8.88
C MET A 242 -19.19 6.00 8.89
N LEU A 243 -20.25 6.73 8.54
CA LEU A 243 -21.61 6.18 8.46
C LEU A 243 -21.73 5.09 7.37
N SER A 244 -20.88 5.15 6.35
CA SER A 244 -20.80 4.15 5.28
C SER A 244 -19.94 2.93 5.64
N GLY A 245 -19.30 2.91 6.81
CA GLY A 245 -18.40 1.82 7.24
C GLY A 245 -17.10 1.77 6.43
N TYR A 246 -16.69 2.89 5.84
CA TYR A 246 -15.41 3.01 5.14
C TYR A 246 -14.28 3.25 6.12
N ILE A 247 -14.55 4.07 7.13
CA ILE A 247 -13.61 4.37 8.20
C ILE A 247 -14.25 4.15 9.56
N THR A 248 -13.42 3.80 10.54
CA THR A 248 -13.84 3.76 11.94
C THR A 248 -13.90 5.17 12.54
N GLN A 249 -14.60 5.32 13.67
CA GLN A 249 -14.53 6.53 14.48
C GLN A 249 -13.07 6.85 14.87
N HIS A 250 -12.28 5.85 15.25
CA HIS A 250 -10.88 6.05 15.59
C HIS A 250 -10.09 6.68 14.43
N ARG A 251 -10.35 6.24 13.19
CA ARG A 251 -9.73 6.82 11.99
C ARG A 251 -10.20 8.25 11.73
N ALA A 252 -11.48 8.54 11.92
CA ALA A 252 -12.00 9.92 11.82
C ALA A 252 -11.26 10.88 12.76
N GLU A 253 -11.04 10.45 14.01
CA GLU A 253 -10.36 11.25 15.03
C GLU A 253 -8.84 11.33 14.80
N ALA A 254 -8.17 10.19 14.68
CA ALA A 254 -6.70 10.13 14.64
C ALA A 254 -6.10 10.50 13.28
N GLY A 255 -6.85 10.29 12.19
CA GLY A 255 -6.39 10.54 10.83
C GLY A 255 -6.83 11.90 10.28
N TYR A 256 -8.12 12.20 10.41
CA TYR A 256 -8.75 13.39 9.83
C TYR A 256 -8.94 14.54 10.84
N GLY A 257 -8.73 14.28 12.13
CA GLY A 257 -8.93 15.26 13.19
C GLY A 257 -10.38 15.68 13.38
N VAL A 258 -11.34 14.82 13.01
CA VAL A 258 -12.78 15.12 13.09
C VAL A 258 -13.36 14.46 14.32
N LEU A 259 -14.07 15.25 15.12
CA LEU A 259 -14.76 14.80 16.32
C LEU A 259 -16.26 14.96 16.13
N PHE A 260 -17.03 14.08 16.76
CA PHE A 260 -18.48 14.08 16.69
C PHE A 260 -19.11 14.39 18.05
N THR A 261 -20.29 14.99 18.03
CA THR A 261 -21.19 15.12 19.19
C THR A 261 -22.08 13.87 19.34
N GLY A 262 -23.04 13.91 20.25
CA GLY A 262 -24.14 12.94 20.24
C GLY A 262 -24.84 12.93 18.88
N GLU A 263 -25.30 11.75 18.44
CA GLU A 263 -25.95 11.53 17.12
C GLU A 263 -25.03 11.65 15.89
N TRP A 264 -23.71 11.58 16.08
CA TRP A 264 -22.70 11.59 15.00
C TRP A 264 -22.68 12.87 14.16
N GLU A 265 -23.17 13.99 14.70
CA GLU A 265 -23.00 15.31 14.07
C GLU A 265 -21.56 15.80 14.27
N VAL A 266 -21.02 16.53 13.30
CA VAL A 266 -19.66 17.08 13.39
C VAL A 266 -19.60 18.15 14.49
N ASP A 267 -18.64 18.02 15.41
CA ASP A 267 -18.30 19.06 16.36
C ASP A 267 -17.26 20.01 15.74
N ASP A 268 -17.72 21.09 15.10
CA ASP A 268 -16.87 22.04 14.38
C ASP A 268 -15.78 22.65 15.27
N ALA A 269 -16.14 23.02 16.50
CA ALA A 269 -15.24 23.69 17.43
C ALA A 269 -14.11 22.75 17.88
N ARG A 270 -14.45 21.52 18.30
CA ARG A 270 -13.45 20.53 18.72
C ARG A 270 -12.66 19.98 17.55
N THR A 271 -13.27 19.83 16.37
CA THR A 271 -12.59 19.44 15.12
C THR A 271 -11.54 20.48 14.73
N SER A 272 -11.90 21.77 14.76
CA SER A 272 -10.96 22.86 14.46
C SER A 272 -9.77 22.90 15.43
N ALA A 273 -10.05 22.76 16.73
CA ALA A 273 -9.02 22.72 17.76
C ALA A 273 -8.10 21.50 17.62
N LEU A 274 -8.64 20.31 17.35
CA LEU A 274 -7.88 19.09 17.15
C LEU A 274 -7.00 19.20 15.89
N ARG A 275 -7.53 19.67 14.76
CA ARG A 275 -6.75 19.88 13.53
C ARG A 275 -5.59 20.86 13.74
N LEU A 276 -5.81 21.94 14.50
CA LEU A 276 -4.74 22.90 14.82
C LEU A 276 -3.62 22.26 15.64
N ASP A 277 -3.99 21.52 16.69
CA ASP A 277 -3.05 20.77 17.54
C ASP A 277 -2.29 19.69 16.73
N MET A 278 -2.99 18.89 15.92
CA MET A 278 -2.37 17.88 15.05
C MET A 278 -1.35 18.48 14.07
N ARG A 279 -1.65 19.64 13.46
CA ARG A 279 -0.69 20.36 12.61
C ARG A 279 0.53 20.82 13.40
N GLY A 280 0.34 21.30 14.63
CA GLY A 280 1.41 21.72 15.53
C GLY A 280 2.32 20.58 15.98
N ARG A 281 1.79 19.35 16.08
CA ARG A 281 2.54 18.14 16.48
C ARG A 281 3.37 17.51 15.36
N ARG A 282 3.21 17.94 14.11
CA ARG A 282 3.98 17.41 12.97
C ARG A 282 5.48 17.64 13.17
N LEU A 283 6.23 16.57 13.34
CA LEU A 283 7.68 16.62 13.55
C LEU A 283 8.39 17.04 12.25
N ARG A 284 9.05 18.20 12.28
CA ARG A 284 9.91 18.65 11.18
C ARG A 284 11.36 18.36 11.51
N LEU A 285 12.09 17.89 10.51
CA LEU A 285 13.53 17.63 10.58
C LEU A 285 14.26 18.55 9.61
N THR A 286 15.42 19.06 10.04
CA THR A 286 16.29 19.86 9.18
C THR A 286 17.16 18.93 8.33
N VAL A 287 17.10 19.11 7.01
CA VAL A 287 17.86 18.31 6.05
C VAL A 287 19.33 18.68 6.13
N LYS A 288 20.19 17.67 6.19
CA LYS A 288 21.65 17.83 6.11
C LYS A 288 22.17 16.95 4.98
N ALA A 289 22.95 17.53 4.08
CA ALA A 289 23.63 16.76 3.04
C ALA A 289 24.51 15.66 3.64
N ASP A 290 24.33 14.43 3.16
CA ASP A 290 25.12 13.27 3.56
C ASP A 290 25.34 12.36 2.36
N GLU A 291 26.60 12.25 1.93
CA GLU A 291 26.99 11.42 0.77
C GLU A 291 27.25 9.96 1.16
N THR A 292 26.96 9.57 2.40
CA THR A 292 26.97 8.18 2.81
C THR A 292 25.95 7.40 1.99
N HIS A 293 26.37 6.27 1.41
CA HIS A 293 25.48 5.46 0.58
C HIS A 293 24.22 5.04 1.37
N PRO A 294 23.01 5.39 0.90
CA PRO A 294 21.80 5.30 1.72
C PRO A 294 21.17 3.91 1.70
N TYR A 295 21.66 2.98 0.88
CA TYR A 295 21.12 1.64 0.77
C TYR A 295 21.98 0.61 1.49
N ILE A 296 21.35 -0.20 2.34
CA ILE A 296 21.98 -1.33 3.03
C ILE A 296 21.36 -2.66 2.60
N GLY A 297 22.05 -3.75 2.92
CA GLY A 297 21.65 -5.11 2.61
C GLY A 297 22.33 -5.65 1.34
N ASN A 298 22.38 -6.98 1.25
CA ASN A 298 23.01 -7.66 0.12
C ASN A 298 21.95 -7.99 -0.96
N ARG A 299 20.87 -8.68 -0.55
CA ARG A 299 19.66 -8.93 -1.34
C ARG A 299 18.53 -8.05 -0.83
N GLY A 300 17.72 -7.51 -1.75
CA GLY A 300 16.61 -6.63 -1.39
C GLY A 300 17.09 -5.37 -0.66
N LYS A 301 18.04 -4.64 -1.26
CA LYS A 301 18.59 -3.40 -0.70
C LYS A 301 17.49 -2.46 -0.25
N ARG A 302 17.63 -1.91 0.96
CA ARG A 302 16.66 -0.99 1.54
C ARG A 302 17.31 0.35 1.85
N ARG A 303 16.59 1.42 1.58
CA ARG A 303 17.01 2.78 1.93
C ARG A 303 16.88 2.98 3.43
N VAL A 304 17.91 3.51 4.08
CA VAL A 304 17.90 3.86 5.50
C VAL A 304 18.05 5.35 5.71
N VAL A 305 17.59 5.81 6.86
CA VAL A 305 17.88 7.14 7.40
C VAL A 305 18.38 6.98 8.83
N ARG A 306 19.47 7.67 9.14
CA ARG A 306 20.12 7.63 10.45
C ARG A 306 19.61 8.78 11.29
N LEU A 307 18.87 8.48 12.35
CA LEU A 307 18.28 9.46 13.24
C LEU A 307 18.82 9.32 14.66
N SER A 308 18.84 10.44 15.40
CA SER A 308 19.22 10.46 16.81
C SER A 308 18.16 9.77 17.69
N GLU A 309 18.55 9.25 18.85
CA GLU A 309 17.63 8.68 19.84
C GLU A 309 16.55 9.69 20.31
N GLY A 310 16.93 10.96 20.44
CA GLY A 310 15.99 12.03 20.77
C GLY A 310 14.91 12.21 19.70
N THR A 311 15.30 12.16 18.43
CA THR A 311 14.36 12.21 17.29
C THR A 311 13.42 11.01 17.30
N LEU A 312 13.93 9.80 17.57
CA LEU A 312 13.11 8.59 17.64
C LEU A 312 12.08 8.63 18.75
N THR A 313 12.49 9.11 19.93
CA THR A 313 11.59 9.30 21.08
C THR A 313 10.46 10.26 20.75
N ARG A 314 10.75 11.39 20.07
CA ARG A 314 9.74 12.36 19.63
C ARG A 314 8.81 11.82 18.55
N LEU A 315 9.33 11.01 17.63
CA LEU A 315 8.55 10.37 16.58
C LEU A 315 7.69 9.21 17.09
N GLY A 316 8.01 8.66 18.28
CA GLY A 316 7.40 7.43 18.78
C GLY A 316 7.77 6.20 17.94
N ALA A 317 8.92 6.23 17.27
CA ALA A 317 9.39 5.18 16.37
C ALA A 317 10.63 4.46 16.92
N ARG A 318 10.92 3.29 16.37
CA ARG A 318 12.04 2.43 16.77
C ARG A 318 12.97 2.19 15.59
N VAL A 319 14.19 1.75 15.91
CA VAL A 319 15.12 1.24 14.89
C VAL A 319 14.46 0.09 14.13
N GLY A 320 14.54 0.13 12.80
CA GLY A 320 13.90 -0.84 11.92
C GLY A 320 12.42 -0.56 11.62
N ASP A 321 11.85 0.53 12.09
CA ASP A 321 10.54 1.00 11.61
C ASP A 321 10.69 1.72 10.26
N LEU A 322 9.62 1.70 9.46
CA LEU A 322 9.54 2.39 8.19
C LEU A 322 8.92 3.78 8.40
N ILE A 323 9.50 4.81 7.79
CA ILE A 323 9.00 6.19 7.84
C ILE A 323 8.81 6.77 6.45
N GLU A 324 8.05 7.85 6.38
CA GLU A 324 7.97 8.73 5.23
C GLU A 324 8.51 10.11 5.57
N LEU A 325 9.41 10.59 4.71
CA LEU A 325 9.86 11.96 4.65
C LEU A 325 9.06 12.66 3.54
N MET A 326 8.49 13.82 3.86
CA MET A 326 7.66 14.62 2.96
C MET A 326 8.33 15.97 2.76
N GLY A 327 8.66 16.28 1.51
CA GLY A 327 9.30 17.53 1.08
C GLY A 327 8.35 18.42 0.27
N ASN A 328 8.92 19.19 -0.66
CA ASN A 328 8.18 20.06 -1.56
C ASN A 328 7.55 19.29 -2.73
N HIS A 329 8.17 18.19 -3.14
CA HIS A 329 7.61 17.31 -4.17
C HIS A 329 6.48 16.42 -3.61
N PRO A 330 5.48 16.03 -4.44
CA PRO A 330 4.29 15.34 -3.94
C PRO A 330 4.52 13.96 -3.34
N ALA A 331 5.48 13.21 -3.89
CA ALA A 331 5.72 11.83 -3.49
C ALA A 331 6.66 11.78 -2.26
N PRO A 332 6.32 10.99 -1.23
CA PRO A 332 7.19 10.85 -0.06
C PRO A 332 8.41 9.98 -0.38
N LEU A 333 9.51 10.25 0.32
CA LEU A 333 10.67 9.38 0.36
C LEU A 333 10.57 8.42 1.54
N ARG A 334 10.69 7.11 1.28
CA ARG A 334 10.57 6.08 2.31
C ARG A 334 11.92 5.53 2.73
N CYS A 335 12.12 5.48 4.04
CA CYS A 335 13.37 5.05 4.65
C CYS A 335 13.08 4.15 5.86
N TRP A 336 13.94 3.16 6.08
CA TRP A 336 13.99 2.41 7.33
C TRP A 336 14.88 3.16 8.33
N ILE A 337 14.51 3.15 9.60
CA ILE A 337 15.29 3.83 10.63
C ILE A 337 16.53 3.01 11.01
N GLU A 338 17.69 3.66 11.01
CA GLU A 338 18.89 3.25 11.74
C GLU A 338 19.22 4.26 12.85
N LEU A 339 19.87 3.81 13.92
CA LEU A 339 20.37 4.71 14.95
C LEU A 339 21.64 5.42 14.46
N GLY A 340 21.62 6.76 14.51
CA GLY A 340 22.79 7.59 14.22
C GLY A 340 23.41 8.14 15.50
N GLU A 341 24.43 7.47 16.05
CA GLU A 341 25.07 7.86 17.32
C GLU A 341 25.68 9.27 17.32
N LYS A 342 26.05 9.78 16.13
CA LYS A 342 26.67 11.10 15.94
C LYS A 342 25.74 12.10 15.25
N ILE A 343 24.46 11.76 15.10
CA ILE A 343 23.47 12.64 14.48
C ILE A 343 22.83 13.48 15.58
N GLU A 344 22.86 14.80 15.39
CA GLU A 344 22.19 15.74 16.27
C GLU A 344 20.67 15.55 16.22
N GLN A 345 19.99 15.96 17.30
CA GLN A 345 18.54 15.87 17.37
C GLN A 345 17.88 16.67 16.23
N ASP A 346 16.82 16.09 15.66
CA ASP A 346 16.00 16.70 14.59
C ASP A 346 16.74 17.00 13.28
N ILE A 347 17.94 16.45 13.10
CA ILE A 347 18.65 16.44 11.82
C ILE A 347 18.25 15.20 11.02
N CYS A 348 18.02 15.39 9.72
CA CYS A 348 17.77 14.33 8.74
C CYS A 348 18.90 14.31 7.69
N PRO A 349 19.89 13.41 7.83
CA PRO A 349 20.92 13.20 6.81
C PRO A 349 20.32 12.59 5.55
N ILE A 350 20.49 13.23 4.39
CA ILE A 350 19.95 12.77 3.11
C ILE A 350 20.97 13.04 1.99
N ASP A 351 21.21 12.02 1.16
CA ASP A 351 22.02 12.10 -0.07
C ASP A 351 21.37 12.95 -1.16
N GLU A 352 22.15 13.31 -2.18
CA GLU A 352 21.70 14.12 -3.32
C GLU A 352 20.43 13.56 -3.98
N PHE A 353 20.36 12.25 -4.23
CA PHE A 353 19.18 11.64 -4.86
C PHE A 353 17.93 11.77 -3.98
N GLY A 354 18.06 11.52 -2.68
CA GLY A 354 16.94 11.68 -1.75
C GLY A 354 16.42 13.12 -1.68
N ARG A 355 17.33 14.09 -1.69
CA ARG A 355 17.00 15.53 -1.74
C ARG A 355 16.27 15.90 -3.03
N SER A 356 16.74 15.41 -4.19
CA SER A 356 16.08 15.59 -5.49
C SER A 356 14.66 15.00 -5.51
N VAL A 357 14.47 13.78 -4.98
CA VAL A 357 13.13 13.16 -4.88
C VAL A 357 12.18 14.02 -4.05
N LEU A 358 12.67 14.57 -2.93
CA LEU A 358 11.89 15.40 -2.03
C LEU A 358 11.71 16.85 -2.51
N GLY A 359 12.52 17.30 -3.47
CA GLY A 359 12.54 18.69 -3.93
C GLY A 359 13.02 19.66 -2.86
N VAL A 360 14.00 19.26 -2.04
CA VAL A 360 14.51 20.06 -0.91
C VAL A 360 16.02 20.21 -0.95
N GLU A 361 16.52 21.32 -0.43
CA GLU A 361 17.95 21.60 -0.27
C GLU A 361 18.46 21.33 1.15
N SER A 362 19.79 21.34 1.31
CA SER A 362 20.37 21.27 2.65
C SER A 362 19.96 22.51 3.47
N ALA A 363 19.72 22.32 4.77
CA ALA A 363 19.16 23.29 5.71
C ALA A 363 17.65 23.60 5.55
N GLU A 364 16.97 23.09 4.52
CA GLU A 364 15.51 23.12 4.47
C GLU A 364 14.90 22.06 5.40
N THR A 365 13.57 22.08 5.57
CA THR A 365 12.87 21.17 6.47
C THR A 365 11.99 20.18 5.72
N VAL A 366 11.97 18.94 6.21
CA VAL A 366 11.00 17.92 5.80
C VAL A 366 10.10 17.58 6.98
N TRP A 367 8.83 17.26 6.70
CA TRP A 367 7.97 16.64 7.72
C TRP A 367 8.17 15.13 7.67
N VAL A 368 8.22 14.48 8.84
CA VAL A 368 8.33 13.03 8.98
C VAL A 368 7.07 12.42 9.62
N ARG A 369 6.67 11.24 9.14
CA ARG A 369 5.69 10.38 9.83
C ARG A 369 6.14 8.93 9.87
N SER A 370 5.75 8.22 10.92
CA SER A 370 5.94 6.78 11.04
C SER A 370 4.86 6.02 10.28
N LEU A 371 5.20 4.87 9.69
CA LEU A 371 4.26 4.00 9.01
C LEU A 371 3.90 2.78 9.89
N PRO A 372 2.62 2.41 9.97
CA PRO A 372 2.24 1.13 10.54
C PRO A 372 2.72 0.00 9.61
N GLY A 373 3.58 -0.86 10.12
CA GLY A 373 4.12 -2.01 9.39
C GLY A 373 5.00 -2.85 10.31
N PRO A 374 5.30 -4.11 9.94
CA PRO A 374 6.24 -4.88 10.73
C PRO A 374 7.58 -4.13 10.77
N SER A 375 8.10 -3.89 11.99
CA SER A 375 9.52 -3.60 12.20
C SER A 375 10.29 -4.65 11.41
N ALA A 376 11.35 -4.29 10.69
CA ALA A 376 12.06 -5.20 9.79
C ALA A 376 12.62 -6.45 10.53
N ALA A 377 11.77 -7.44 10.77
CA ALA A 377 12.12 -8.72 11.32
C ALA A 377 12.79 -9.53 10.21
N GLY A 378 13.79 -10.33 10.59
CA GLY A 378 14.76 -11.02 9.74
C GLY A 378 14.23 -12.08 8.76
N GLY A 379 13.02 -11.91 8.22
CA GLY A 379 12.41 -12.74 7.18
C GLY A 379 12.26 -12.04 5.82
N MET A 380 12.69 -10.79 5.67
CA MET A 380 12.95 -10.25 4.32
C MET A 380 14.14 -11.04 3.78
N ALA A 381 13.95 -11.77 2.68
CA ALA A 381 14.95 -12.68 2.10
C ALA A 381 16.38 -12.11 2.22
N VAL A 382 17.11 -12.61 3.23
CA VAL A 382 18.52 -12.32 3.48
C VAL A 382 19.35 -13.09 2.45
#